data_AF-A0A0F2C7C9-F1
#
_entry.id   AF-A0A0F2C7C9-F1
#
_cell.length_a   1.000
_cell.length_b   1.000
_cell.length_c   1.000
_cell.angle_alpha   90.00
_cell.angle_beta   90.00
_cell.angle_gamma   90.00
#
_symmetry.space_group_name_H-M   'P 1'
#
loop_
_entity.id
_entity.type
_entity.pdbx_description
1 polymer ?
#
loop_
_entity_poly.entity_id
_entity_poly.type
_entity_poly.pdbx_seq_one_letter_code
_entity_poly.pdbx_strand_id
1 'polypeptide(L)'
;MSEWKVDPALLSAALSETTVAYEPLTTAVTEESVAAIFGGLTWGSWVTSCVSQALSEVLAEQQTVNLANISNHIAAGITGVGNSAWALQQGQEDMAATFQSEMSAAAVDGDFSFFEAHGYRGE
;
A
#
# COMPACT_ATOMS: atom_id res chain seq x y z
N MET A 1 32.60 0.80 18.37
CA MET A 1 31.52 1.13 17.43
C MET A 1 30.23 1.00 18.21
N SER A 2 29.41 2.05 18.33
CA SER A 2 28.07 1.89 18.88
C SER A 2 27.30 0.97 17.94
N GLU A 3 26.97 -0.24 18.39
CA GLU A 3 26.17 -1.16 17.60
C GLU A 3 24.86 -0.47 17.23
N TRP A 4 24.60 -0.39 15.93
CA TRP A 4 23.36 0.16 15.43
C TRP A 4 22.25 -0.79 15.85
N LYS A 5 21.40 -0.35 16.77
CA LYS A 5 20.33 -1.17 17.34
C LYS A 5 18.98 -0.54 17.02
N VAL A 6 18.13 -1.31 16.34
CA VAL A 6 16.74 -0.95 16.11
C VAL A 6 16.03 -0.90 17.46
N ASP A 7 15.32 0.20 17.73
CA ASP A 7 14.42 0.30 18.88
C ASP A 7 13.07 -0.33 18.50
N PRO A 8 12.69 -1.49 19.08
CA PRO A 8 11.46 -2.18 18.73
C PRO A 8 10.20 -1.40 19.11
N ALA A 9 10.26 -0.58 20.16
CA ALA A 9 9.12 0.22 20.62
C ALA A 9 8.84 1.37 19.64
N LEU A 10 9.89 2.06 19.19
CA LEU A 10 9.74 3.11 18.17
C LEU A 10 9.31 2.53 16.83
N LEU A 11 9.82 1.36 16.44
CA LEU A 11 9.43 0.72 15.20
C LEU A 11 7.96 0.29 15.20
N SER A 12 7.52 -0.39 16.27
CA SER A 12 6.12 -0.82 16.40
C SER A 12 5.15 0.36 16.42
N ALA A 13 5.51 1.46 17.10
CA ALA A 13 4.74 2.69 17.07
C ALA A 13 4.63 3.25 15.64
N ALA A 14 5.76 3.37 14.92
CA ALA A 14 5.76 3.87 13.54
C ALA A 14 4.94 3.00 12.58
N LEU A 15 5.03 1.67 12.68
CA LEU A 15 4.24 0.74 11.87
C LEU A 15 2.74 0.85 12.18
N SER A 16 2.39 0.97 13.46
CA SER A 16 1.00 1.16 13.91
C SER A 16 0.42 2.48 13.40
N GLU A 17 1.14 3.59 13.57
CA GLU A 17 0.73 4.91 13.08
C GLU A 17 0.55 4.92 11.55
N THR A 18 1.46 4.27 10.82
CA THR A 18 1.37 4.14 9.36
C THR A 18 0.15 3.32 8.94
N THR A 19 -0.17 2.25 9.67
CA THR A 19 -1.36 1.42 9.42
C THR A 19 -2.64 2.23 9.63
N VAL A 20 -2.74 2.96 10.75
CA VAL A 20 -3.89 3.83 11.05
C VAL A 20 -4.04 4.95 10.02
N ALA A 21 -2.93 5.53 9.55
CA ALA A 21 -2.96 6.55 8.51
C ALA A 21 -3.33 5.99 7.12
N TYR A 22 -3.12 4.69 6.89
CA TYR A 22 -3.41 4.01 5.63
C TYR A 22 -4.89 3.57 5.49
N GLU A 23 -5.57 3.21 6.58
CA GLU A 23 -6.98 2.79 6.56
C GLU A 23 -7.95 3.78 5.87
N PRO A 24 -7.82 5.11 6.05
CA PRO A 24 -8.65 6.07 5.32
C PRO A 24 -8.36 6.10 3.82
N LEU A 25 -7.12 5.82 3.39
CA LEU A 25 -6.75 5.84 1.97
C LEU A 25 -7.41 4.70 1.19
N THR A 26 -7.56 3.53 1.82
CA THR A 26 -8.24 2.38 1.20
C THR A 26 -9.76 2.53 1.14
N THR A 27 -10.32 3.49 1.89
CA THR A 27 -11.78 3.72 2.00
C THR A 27 -12.24 5.06 1.40
N ALA A 28 -11.34 6.01 1.16
CA ALA A 28 -11.68 7.34 0.64
C ALA A 28 -12.11 7.33 -0.84
N VAL A 29 -11.62 6.39 -1.64
CA VAL A 29 -11.98 6.26 -3.06
C VAL A 29 -12.56 4.87 -3.29
N THR A 30 -13.89 4.78 -3.21
CA THR A 30 -14.63 3.55 -3.50
C THR A 30 -15.12 3.56 -4.95
N GLU A 31 -15.34 2.38 -5.53
CA GLU A 31 -16.03 2.28 -6.83
C GLU A 31 -17.39 2.99 -6.79
N GLU A 32 -18.05 3.02 -5.64
CA GLU A 32 -19.34 3.68 -5.44
C GLU A 32 -19.23 5.21 -5.57
N SER A 33 -18.22 5.85 -4.97
CA SER A 33 -18.04 7.30 -5.08
C SER A 33 -17.72 7.72 -6.51
N VAL A 34 -16.95 6.90 -7.24
CA VAL A 34 -16.63 7.08 -8.65
C VAL A 34 -17.87 6.86 -9.54
N ALA A 35 -18.65 5.81 -9.29
CA ALA A 35 -19.90 5.55 -10.00
C ALA A 35 -20.94 6.67 -9.81
N ALA A 36 -21.01 7.26 -8.60
CA ALA A 36 -21.86 8.42 -8.33
C ALA A 36 -21.44 9.66 -9.14
N ILE A 37 -20.13 9.91 -9.28
CA ILE A 37 -19.60 10.99 -10.12
C ILE A 37 -19.98 10.74 -11.59
N PHE A 38 -19.85 9.50 -12.08
CA PHE A 38 -20.27 9.14 -13.45
C PHE A 38 -21.78 9.27 -13.67
N GLY A 39 -22.60 8.88 -12.69
CA GLY A 39 -24.05 9.09 -12.72
C GLY A 39 -24.44 10.56 -12.81
N GLY A 40 -23.70 11.44 -12.14
CA GLY A 40 -23.89 12.89 -12.25
C GLY A 40 -23.48 13.47 -13.61
N LEU A 41 -22.40 12.97 -14.20
CA LEU A 41 -21.85 13.45 -15.48
C LEU A 41 -22.67 13.01 -16.69
N THR A 42 -23.27 11.82 -16.66
CA THR A 42 -24.13 11.31 -17.74
C THR A 42 -25.41 12.13 -17.92
N TRP A 43 -25.80 12.94 -16.94
CA TRP A 43 -26.90 13.90 -17.06
C TRP A 43 -26.56 15.09 -17.98
N GLY A 44 -25.27 15.37 -18.18
CA GLY A 44 -24.78 16.32 -19.17
C GLY A 44 -24.68 15.65 -20.54
N SER A 45 -25.62 15.97 -21.43
CA SER A 45 -25.77 15.44 -22.79
C SER A 45 -24.52 15.60 -23.70
N TRP A 46 -24.66 15.35 -25.02
CA TRP A 46 -23.62 15.38 -26.06
C TRP A 46 -22.62 16.55 -26.00
N VAL A 47 -23.02 17.69 -25.44
CA VAL A 47 -22.22 18.91 -25.23
C VAL A 47 -21.08 18.73 -24.23
N THR A 48 -21.23 17.85 -23.23
CA THR A 48 -20.21 17.58 -22.18
C THR A 48 -19.57 16.20 -22.29
N SER A 49 -19.92 15.42 -23.32
CA SER A 49 -19.44 14.03 -23.50
C SER A 49 -17.91 13.90 -23.48
N CYS A 50 -17.19 14.86 -24.07
CA CYS A 50 -15.73 14.91 -24.06
C CYS A 50 -15.16 15.12 -22.65
N VAL A 51 -15.85 15.92 -21.83
CA VAL A 51 -15.45 16.23 -20.44
C VAL A 51 -15.72 15.04 -19.54
N SER A 52 -16.87 14.38 -19.67
CA SER A 52 -17.17 13.17 -18.93
C SER A 52 -16.21 12.04 -19.27
N GLN A 53 -15.83 11.89 -20.54
CA GLN A 53 -14.87 10.87 -20.98
C GLN A 53 -13.45 11.16 -20.47
N ALA A 54 -12.97 12.40 -20.61
CA ALA A 54 -11.67 12.79 -20.07
C ALA A 54 -11.62 12.62 -18.54
N LEU A 55 -12.70 12.93 -17.84
CA LEU A 55 -12.78 12.68 -16.40
C LEU A 55 -12.84 11.19 -16.08
N SER A 56 -13.48 10.36 -16.92
CA SER A 56 -13.43 8.90 -16.77
C SER A 56 -12.03 8.36 -16.82
N GLU A 57 -11.25 8.80 -17.80
CA GLU A 57 -9.87 8.36 -17.99
C GLU A 57 -8.99 8.82 -16.82
N VAL A 58 -9.13 10.07 -16.37
CA VAL A 58 -8.40 10.59 -15.20
C VAL A 58 -8.78 9.83 -13.92
N LEU A 59 -10.06 9.57 -13.67
CA LEU A 59 -10.50 8.84 -12.48
C LEU A 59 -10.05 7.38 -12.50
N ALA A 60 -10.12 6.72 -13.66
CA ALA A 60 -9.60 5.37 -13.82
C ALA A 60 -8.08 5.31 -13.61
N GLU A 61 -7.31 6.26 -14.14
CA GLU A 61 -5.87 6.33 -13.92
C GLU A 61 -5.52 6.62 -12.45
N GLN A 62 -6.23 7.55 -11.81
CA GLN A 62 -6.03 7.88 -10.41
C GLN A 62 -6.38 6.71 -9.48
N GLN A 63 -7.48 5.99 -9.74
CA GLN A 63 -7.93 4.87 -8.92
C GLN A 63 -7.10 3.61 -9.18
N THR A 64 -7.00 3.19 -10.43
CA THR A 64 -6.46 1.87 -10.81
C THR A 64 -4.94 1.87 -10.83
N VAL A 65 -4.29 3.00 -11.14
CA VAL A 65 -2.84 3.07 -11.24
C VAL A 65 -2.25 3.75 -10.02
N ASN A 66 -2.63 4.99 -9.73
CA ASN A 66 -1.92 5.76 -8.72
C ASN A 66 -2.26 5.35 -7.29
N LEU A 67 -3.55 5.21 -6.94
CA LEU A 67 -3.99 4.79 -5.61
C LEU A 67 -3.59 3.35 -5.30
N ALA A 68 -3.75 2.45 -6.27
CA ALA A 68 -3.31 1.06 -6.12
C ALA A 68 -1.80 0.96 -5.89
N ASN A 69 -1.00 1.70 -6.67
CA ASN A 69 0.46 1.73 -6.53
C ASN A 69 0.89 2.31 -5.16
N ILE A 70 0.30 3.45 -4.75
CA ILE A 70 0.54 4.02 -3.41
C ILE A 70 0.17 3.01 -2.31
N SER A 71 -0.97 2.35 -2.46
CA SER A 71 -1.47 1.36 -1.50
C SER A 71 -0.53 0.16 -1.38
N ASN A 72 -0.08 -0.37 -2.52
CA ASN A 72 0.89 -1.47 -2.56
C ASN A 72 2.21 -1.08 -1.90
N HIS A 73 2.75 0.11 -2.19
CA HIS A 73 3.98 0.60 -1.57
C HIS A 73 3.86 0.75 -0.04
N ILE A 74 2.72 1.27 0.45
CA ILE A 74 2.51 1.43 1.89
C ILE A 74 2.36 0.05 2.56
N ALA A 75 1.53 -0.83 2.00
CA ALA A 75 1.32 -2.18 2.52
C ALA A 75 2.61 -3.03 2.50
N ALA A 76 3.40 -2.92 1.44
CA ALA A 76 4.73 -3.52 1.34
C ALA A 76 5.68 -2.94 2.39
N GLY A 77 5.69 -1.62 2.59
CA GLY A 77 6.48 -0.98 3.63
C GLY A 77 6.15 -1.52 5.03
N ILE A 78 4.87 -1.58 5.37
CA ILE A 78 4.41 -2.09 6.68
C ILE A 78 4.85 -3.56 6.87
N THR A 79 4.55 -4.40 5.88
CA THR A 79 4.77 -5.85 5.97
C THR A 79 6.26 -6.20 5.88
N GLY A 80 6.98 -5.61 4.94
CA GLY A 80 8.41 -5.84 4.70
C GLY A 80 9.30 -5.36 5.83
N VAL A 81 9.08 -4.13 6.32
CA VAL A 81 9.87 -3.58 7.42
C VAL A 81 9.59 -4.34 8.72
N GLY A 82 8.33 -4.67 9.02
CA GLY A 82 7.98 -5.45 10.20
C GLY A 82 8.67 -6.82 10.22
N ASN A 83 8.58 -7.56 9.11
CA ASN A 83 9.21 -8.88 8.97
C ASN A 83 10.74 -8.82 8.98
N SER A 84 11.33 -7.84 8.29
CA SER A 84 12.78 -7.63 8.29
C SER A 84 13.31 -7.32 9.69
N ALA A 85 12.62 -6.46 10.45
CA ALA A 85 13.05 -6.11 11.79
C ALA A 85 12.92 -7.29 12.76
N TRP A 86 11.88 -8.11 12.62
CA TRP A 86 11.75 -9.34 13.39
C TRP A 86 12.88 -10.33 13.07
N ALA A 87 13.19 -10.54 11.78
CA ALA A 87 14.30 -11.39 11.36
C ALA A 87 15.65 -10.91 11.91
N LEU A 88 15.90 -9.58 11.92
CA LEU A 88 17.10 -8.99 12.53
C LEU A 88 17.16 -9.25 14.04
N GLN A 89 16.04 -9.15 14.76
CA GLN A 89 16.00 -9.45 16.20
C GLN A 89 16.33 -10.92 16.50
N GLN A 90 16.02 -11.83 15.57
CA GLN A 90 16.35 -13.25 15.68
C GLN A 90 17.76 -13.59 15.15
N GLY A 91 18.54 -12.59 14.74
CA GLY A 91 19.87 -12.79 14.15
C GLY A 91 19.85 -13.41 12.75
N GLN A 92 18.72 -13.37 12.05
CA GLN A 92 18.54 -13.90 10.71
C GLN A 92 18.74 -12.80 9.65
N GLU A 93 19.97 -12.33 9.51
CA GLU A 93 20.30 -11.21 8.61
C GLU A 93 19.98 -11.50 7.15
N ASP A 94 20.22 -12.72 6.66
CA ASP A 94 19.89 -13.13 5.28
C ASP A 94 18.37 -13.10 5.03
N MET A 95 17.58 -13.53 6.01
CA MET A 95 16.11 -13.45 5.91
C MET A 95 15.62 -12.01 5.96
N ALA A 96 16.26 -11.15 6.77
CA ALA A 96 15.94 -9.74 6.80
C ALA A 96 16.20 -9.07 5.43
N ALA A 97 17.32 -9.37 4.78
CA ALA A 97 17.62 -8.90 3.44
C ALA A 97 16.60 -9.42 2.41
N THR A 98 16.16 -10.67 2.55
CA THR A 98 15.12 -11.27 1.69
C THR A 98 13.80 -10.52 1.84
N PHE A 99 13.33 -10.25 3.06
CA PHE A 99 12.11 -9.46 3.29
C PHE A 99 12.19 -8.05 2.71
N GLN A 100 13.36 -7.40 2.72
CA GLN A 100 13.56 -6.08 2.10
C GLN A 100 13.50 -6.14 0.56
N SER A 101 14.00 -7.23 -0.03
CA SER A 101 13.92 -7.46 -1.47
C SER A 101 12.47 -7.71 -1.91
N GLU A 102 11.78 -8.60 -1.21
CA GLU A 102 10.38 -8.94 -1.49
C GLU A 102 9.43 -7.77 -1.23
N MET A 103 9.76 -6.90 -0.28
CA MET A 103 9.05 -5.62 -0.08
C MET A 103 9.11 -4.76 -1.33
N SER A 104 10.29 -4.67 -1.96
CA SER A 104 10.47 -3.85 -3.15
C SER A 104 9.73 -4.44 -4.35
N ALA A 105 9.62 -5.77 -4.44
CA ALA A 105 8.84 -6.45 -5.47
C ALA A 105 7.32 -6.24 -5.25
N ALA A 106 6.82 -6.57 -4.06
CA ALA A 106 5.41 -6.42 -3.68
C ALA A 106 4.90 -4.98 -3.79
N ALA A 107 5.77 -3.99 -3.58
CA ALA A 107 5.43 -2.59 -3.78
C ALA A 107 5.05 -2.28 -5.25
N VAL A 108 5.66 -2.98 -6.21
CA VAL A 108 5.46 -2.76 -7.65
C VAL A 108 4.25 -3.52 -8.17
N ASP A 109 4.09 -4.79 -7.81
CA ASP A 109 3.07 -5.67 -8.39
C ASP A 109 1.89 -5.98 -7.45
N GLY A 110 2.01 -5.66 -6.16
CA GLY A 110 1.01 -5.98 -5.15
C GLY A 110 0.94 -7.46 -4.77
N ASP A 111 1.94 -8.28 -5.11
CA ASP A 111 2.00 -9.68 -4.71
C ASP A 111 2.58 -9.83 -3.29
N PHE A 112 1.71 -10.19 -2.34
CA PHE A 112 2.09 -10.41 -0.95
C PHE A 112 2.25 -11.90 -0.59
N SER A 113 2.19 -12.82 -1.55
CA SER A 113 2.20 -14.26 -1.32
C SER A 113 3.46 -14.74 -0.58
N PHE A 114 4.62 -14.12 -0.83
CA PHE A 114 5.85 -14.39 -0.08
C PHE A 114 5.67 -14.14 1.42
N PHE A 115 5.10 -12.99 1.79
CA PHE A 115 4.85 -12.63 3.18
C PHE A 115 3.78 -13.51 3.82
N GLU A 116 2.78 -13.94 3.06
CA GLU A 116 1.80 -14.91 3.57
C GLU A 116 2.46 -16.25 3.88
N ALA A 117 3.37 -16.72 3.02
CA ALA A 117 4.01 -18.01 3.17
C ALA A 117 5.13 -18.01 4.23
N HIS A 118 5.88 -16.91 4.35
CA HIS A 118 7.15 -16.87 5.09
C HIS A 118 7.21 -15.76 6.14
N GLY A 119 6.24 -14.84 6.14
CA GLY A 119 6.16 -13.77 7.11
C GLY A 119 5.79 -14.25 8.50
N TYR A 120 6.25 -13.49 9.49
CA TYR A 120 5.91 -13.63 10.88
C TYR A 120 4.40 -13.41 11.07
N ARG A 121 3.70 -14.48 11.42
CA ARG A 121 2.32 -14.44 11.88
C ARG A 121 2.39 -14.33 13.39
N GLY A 122 2.28 -13.11 13.92
CA GLY A 122 2.16 -12.93 15.37
C GLY A 122 1.02 -13.78 15.89
N GLU A 123 1.29 -14.64 16.87
CA GLU A 123 0.26 -15.14 17.80
C GLU A 123 -0.15 -14.01 18.76
#